data_AF-L0JLW3-F1
#
_entry.id   AF-L0JLW3-F1
#
_cell.length_a   1.000
_cell.length_b   1.000
_cell.length_c   1.000
_cell.angle_alpha   90.00
_cell.angle_beta   90.00
_cell.angle_gamma   90.00
#
_symmetry.space_group_name_H-M   'P 1'
#
loop_
_entity.id
_entity.type
_entity.pdbx_description
1 polymer ?
#
loop_
_entity_poly.entity_id
_entity_poly.type
_entity_poly.pdbx_seq_one_letter_code
_entity_poly.pdbx_strand_id
1 'polypeptide(L)'
;MVDVTGHLAMALLFAAPAWLVWGRRAALVFASFTLVTAMLPDTDLVLQGVLPISHHGVTHTVLFVALSSVLAGAVAARYLTDWFNATRWIRSTDIGSEAVFVFATAGLLTGGISHLFADILSAPDIAPPLSPFWPVYSDPVIVDVIYYDSPVWNFGLFGVAVALHLLLVWNDRYPLETRYRIGSTEPSATGTDD
;
A
#
# COMPACT_ATOMS: atom_id res chain seq x y z
N MET A 1 5.82 2.10 -18.54
CA MET A 1 5.91 1.46 -17.21
C MET A 1 6.94 2.22 -16.39
N VAL A 2 6.57 3.23 -15.60
CA VAL A 2 7.52 4.05 -14.82
C VAL A 2 8.61 3.20 -14.17
N ASP A 3 9.86 3.67 -14.10
CA ASP A 3 10.91 2.94 -13.37
C ASP A 3 10.41 2.55 -11.96
N VAL A 4 10.89 1.44 -11.41
CA VAL A 4 10.46 0.88 -10.11
C VAL A 4 10.37 1.98 -9.05
N THR A 5 11.34 2.91 -9.07
CA THR A 5 11.39 4.07 -8.19
C THR A 5 10.13 4.95 -8.22
N GLY A 6 9.55 5.21 -9.40
CA GLY A 6 8.35 6.02 -9.52
C GLY A 6 7.08 5.30 -9.04
N HIS A 7 7.00 3.98 -9.21
CA HIS A 7 5.95 3.16 -8.60
C HIS A 7 6.04 3.19 -7.07
N LEU A 8 7.26 3.04 -6.52
CA LEU A 8 7.51 3.16 -5.09
C LEU A 8 7.13 4.55 -4.55
N ALA A 9 7.38 5.60 -5.33
CA ALA A 9 6.97 6.96 -4.98
C ALA A 9 5.44 7.09 -4.89
N MET A 10 4.71 6.59 -5.89
CA MET A 10 3.24 6.61 -5.88
C MET A 10 2.66 5.77 -4.75
N ALA A 11 3.24 4.61 -4.46
CA ALA A 11 2.85 3.76 -3.34
C ALA A 11 2.95 4.50 -2.00
N LEU A 12 4.05 5.22 -1.76
CA LEU A 12 4.20 6.05 -0.57
C LEU A 12 3.15 7.16 -0.54
N LEU A 13 2.96 7.91 -1.63
CA LEU A 13 1.96 8.98 -1.67
C LEU A 13 0.54 8.48 -1.38
N PHE A 14 0.15 7.34 -1.95
CA PHE A 14 -1.14 6.70 -1.71
C PHE A 14 -1.26 6.13 -0.30
N ALA A 15 -0.15 5.78 0.34
CA ALA A 15 -0.13 5.37 1.75
C ALA A 15 -0.23 6.56 2.72
N ALA A 16 -0.03 7.81 2.30
CA ALA A 16 -0.05 8.95 3.23
C ALA A 16 -1.36 9.11 4.06
N PRO A 17 -2.57 8.81 3.55
CA PRO A 17 -3.79 8.82 4.35
C PRO A 17 -3.79 7.85 5.54
N ALA A 18 -2.92 6.82 5.53
CA ALA A 18 -2.72 5.88 6.63
C ALA A 18 -2.51 6.55 7.99
N TRP A 19 -1.82 7.70 7.96
CA TRP A 19 -1.48 8.50 9.13
C TRP A 19 -2.69 9.14 9.82
N LEU A 20 -3.83 9.22 9.12
CA LEU A 20 -5.09 9.74 9.66
C LEU A 20 -5.98 8.62 10.22
N VAL A 21 -5.72 7.38 9.83
CA VAL A 21 -6.56 6.21 10.16
C VAL A 21 -5.94 5.38 11.26
N TRP A 22 -4.63 5.16 11.20
CA TRP A 22 -3.89 4.32 12.14
C TRP A 22 -2.96 5.15 13.02
N GLY A 23 -2.67 4.63 14.22
CA GLY A 23 -1.61 5.20 15.06
C GLY A 23 -0.24 5.11 14.38
N ARG A 24 0.69 5.99 14.76
CA ARG A 24 2.02 6.17 14.14
C ARG A 24 2.74 4.87 13.74
N ARG A 25 2.81 3.87 14.63
CA ARG A 25 3.47 2.59 14.33
C ARG A 25 2.75 1.80 13.23
N ALA A 26 1.43 1.70 13.30
CA ALA A 26 0.64 1.01 12.29
C ALA A 26 0.66 1.75 10.95
N ALA A 27 0.63 3.09 10.94
CA ALA A 27 0.78 3.87 9.71
C ALA A 27 2.14 3.63 9.03
N LEU A 28 3.24 3.56 9.80
CA LEU A 28 4.57 3.22 9.28
C LEU A 28 4.63 1.80 8.70
N VAL A 29 4.09 0.82 9.42
CA VAL A 29 4.03 -0.56 8.95
C VAL A 29 3.16 -0.64 7.70
N PHE A 30 2.06 0.11 7.64
CA PHE A 30 1.17 0.13 6.50
C PHE A 30 1.86 0.71 5.28
N ALA A 31 2.48 1.87 5.40
CA ALA A 31 3.23 2.48 4.30
C ALA A 31 4.35 1.54 3.81
N SER A 32 5.06 0.88 4.71
CA SER A 32 6.08 -0.12 4.35
C SER A 32 5.48 -1.33 3.63
N PHE A 33 4.34 -1.83 4.10
CA PHE A 33 3.64 -2.96 3.50
C PHE A 33 3.10 -2.61 2.11
N THR A 34 2.48 -1.44 1.95
CA THR A 34 2.05 -0.88 0.65
C THR A 34 3.24 -0.74 -0.30
N LEU A 35 4.38 -0.25 0.17
CA LEU A 35 5.59 -0.12 -0.62
C LEU A 35 6.09 -1.47 -1.17
N VAL A 36 6.19 -2.49 -0.30
CA VAL A 36 6.67 -3.83 -0.68
C VAL A 36 5.70 -4.53 -1.62
N THR A 37 4.41 -4.23 -1.53
CA THR A 37 3.36 -4.86 -2.33
C THR A 37 3.00 -4.09 -3.61
N ALA A 38 3.53 -2.87 -3.79
CA ALA A 38 3.23 -2.03 -4.94
C ALA A 38 3.52 -2.72 -6.28
N MET A 39 4.64 -3.45 -6.36
CA MET A 39 5.09 -4.15 -7.57
C MET A 39 4.41 -5.50 -7.81
N LEU A 40 3.35 -5.85 -7.07
CA LEU A 40 2.66 -7.12 -7.27
C LEU A 40 2.02 -7.29 -8.66
N PRO A 41 1.41 -6.27 -9.29
CA PRO A 41 0.91 -6.38 -10.65
C PRO A 41 1.99 -6.85 -11.65
N ASP A 42 3.21 -6.33 -11.51
CA ASP A 42 4.39 -6.65 -12.34
C ASP A 42 4.96 -8.05 -12.11
N THR A 43 4.42 -8.83 -11.17
CA THR A 43 4.77 -10.25 -11.09
C THR A 43 4.43 -10.99 -12.39
N ASP A 44 3.52 -10.45 -13.21
CA ASP A 44 3.26 -10.93 -14.56
C ASP A 44 4.50 -10.92 -15.48
N LEU A 45 5.45 -10.02 -15.30
CA LEU A 45 6.69 -9.98 -16.08
C LEU A 45 7.55 -11.25 -15.89
N VAL A 46 7.47 -11.84 -14.68
CA VAL A 46 8.11 -13.12 -14.37
C VAL A 46 7.21 -14.27 -14.83
N LEU A 47 5.91 -14.18 -14.56
CA LEU A 47 4.96 -15.26 -14.86
C LEU A 47 4.76 -15.48 -16.37
N GLN A 48 4.86 -14.45 -17.20
CA GLN A 48 4.75 -14.57 -18.66
C GLN A 48 5.84 -15.47 -19.26
N GLY A 49 6.95 -15.71 -18.53
CA GLY A 49 7.97 -16.67 -18.93
C GLY A 49 7.53 -18.13 -18.82
N VAL A 50 6.45 -18.42 -18.08
CA VAL A 50 5.97 -19.79 -17.79
C VAL A 50 4.47 -19.99 -17.99
N LEU A 51 3.68 -18.93 -18.02
CA LEU A 51 2.22 -18.93 -18.16
C LEU A 51 1.81 -17.98 -19.29
N PRO A 52 0.67 -18.20 -19.96
CA PRO A 52 0.16 -17.33 -21.02
C PRO A 52 -0.50 -16.07 -20.44
N ILE A 53 0.26 -15.28 -19.69
CA ILE A 53 -0.15 -14.01 -19.10
C ILE A 53 0.55 -12.90 -19.86
N SER A 54 -0.16 -11.82 -20.18
CA SER A 54 0.42 -10.62 -20.77
C SER A 54 0.65 -9.57 -19.70
N HIS A 55 1.81 -8.93 -19.75
CA HIS A 55 2.04 -7.69 -19.02
C HIS A 55 1.02 -6.62 -19.45
N HIS A 56 0.53 -5.81 -18.50
CA HIS A 56 -0.63 -4.92 -18.66
C HIS A 56 -1.95 -5.64 -18.97
N GLY A 57 -2.02 -6.95 -18.72
CA GLY A 57 -3.23 -7.76 -18.83
C GLY A 57 -4.06 -7.79 -17.55
N VAL A 58 -4.58 -8.97 -17.20
CA VAL A 58 -5.53 -9.17 -16.08
C VAL A 58 -4.97 -8.67 -14.74
N THR A 59 -3.68 -8.86 -14.49
CA THR A 59 -2.96 -8.43 -13.28
C THR A 59 -3.01 -6.92 -13.04
N HIS A 60 -3.13 -6.14 -14.10
CA HIS A 60 -3.19 -4.67 -14.06
C HIS A 60 -4.61 -4.13 -14.18
N THR A 61 -5.59 -4.87 -13.65
CA THR A 61 -6.98 -4.43 -13.57
C THR A 61 -7.39 -4.11 -12.14
N VAL A 62 -8.26 -3.12 -11.98
CA VAL A 62 -8.83 -2.76 -10.67
C VAL A 62 -9.53 -3.95 -10.05
N LEU A 63 -10.22 -4.76 -10.87
CA LEU A 63 -10.91 -5.96 -10.42
C LEU A 63 -9.92 -6.99 -9.85
N PHE A 64 -8.84 -7.30 -10.57
CA PHE A 64 -7.84 -8.26 -10.10
C PHE A 64 -7.17 -7.79 -8.80
N VAL A 65 -6.74 -6.54 -8.74
CA VAL A 65 -6.13 -5.96 -7.54
C VAL A 65 -7.11 -6.01 -6.36
N ALA A 66 -8.37 -5.65 -6.56
CA ALA A 66 -9.37 -5.70 -5.50
C ALA A 66 -9.62 -7.12 -4.99
N LEU A 67 -9.88 -8.07 -5.89
CA LEU A 67 -10.17 -9.46 -5.52
C LEU A 67 -8.98 -10.14 -4.84
N SER A 68 -7.78 -9.97 -5.39
CA SER A 68 -6.55 -10.52 -4.81
C SER A 68 -6.27 -9.93 -3.43
N SER A 69 -6.49 -8.63 -3.23
CA SER A 69 -6.33 -7.95 -1.93
C SER A 69 -7.31 -8.45 -0.87
N VAL A 70 -8.58 -8.65 -1.25
CA VAL A 70 -9.60 -9.21 -0.34
C VAL A 70 -9.24 -10.65 0.03
N LEU A 71 -8.89 -11.48 -0.96
CA LEU A 71 -8.53 -12.88 -0.74
C LEU A 71 -7.29 -13.00 0.15
N ALA A 72 -6.24 -12.26 -0.15
CA ALA A 72 -5.01 -12.24 0.63
C ALA A 72 -5.23 -11.71 2.05
N GLY A 73 -6.06 -10.68 2.22
CA GLY A 73 -6.44 -10.20 3.54
C GLY A 73 -7.23 -11.24 4.35
N ALA A 74 -8.15 -11.97 3.72
CA ALA A 74 -8.89 -13.06 4.38
C ALA A 74 -7.95 -14.19 4.82
N VAL A 75 -6.99 -14.58 3.97
CA VAL A 75 -5.94 -15.54 4.30
C VAL A 75 -5.08 -15.02 5.46
N ALA A 76 -4.62 -13.77 5.40
CA ALA A 76 -3.82 -13.15 6.45
C ALA A 76 -4.58 -13.16 7.80
N ALA A 77 -5.85 -12.74 7.80
CA ALA A 77 -6.67 -12.74 9.00
C ALA A 77 -6.88 -14.14 9.57
N ARG A 78 -7.04 -15.16 8.72
CA ARG A 78 -7.27 -16.53 9.15
C ARG A 78 -6.03 -17.19 9.76
N TYR A 79 -4.84 -16.90 9.24
CA TYR A 79 -3.62 -17.64 9.57
C TYR A 79 -2.59 -16.83 10.37
N LEU A 80 -2.60 -15.50 10.28
CA LEU A 80 -1.59 -14.65 10.94
C LEU A 80 -2.08 -14.01 12.23
N THR A 81 -3.39 -13.90 12.47
CA THR A 81 -3.93 -13.27 13.68
C THR A 81 -3.43 -13.93 14.96
N ASP A 82 -3.63 -15.25 15.08
CA ASP A 82 -3.19 -16.00 16.27
C ASP A 82 -1.68 -15.96 16.43
N TRP A 83 -0.95 -16.00 15.31
CA TRP A 83 0.50 -15.92 15.30
C TRP A 83 1.02 -14.57 15.78
N PHE A 84 0.45 -13.45 15.32
CA PHE A 84 0.80 -12.10 15.78
C PHE A 84 0.52 -11.93 17.28
N ASN A 85 -0.61 -12.47 17.77
CA ASN A 85 -0.96 -12.43 19.19
C ASN A 85 0.00 -13.28 20.04
N ALA A 86 0.33 -14.49 19.59
CA ALA A 86 1.24 -15.39 20.30
C ALA A 86 2.67 -14.86 20.39
N THR A 87 3.17 -14.25 19.31
CA THR A 87 4.55 -13.69 19.27
C THR A 87 4.68 -12.32 19.89
N ARG A 88 3.57 -11.64 20.22
CA ARG A 88 3.55 -10.26 20.73
C ARG A 88 4.36 -9.28 19.86
N TRP A 89 4.44 -9.56 18.55
CA TRP A 89 5.17 -8.70 17.61
C TRP A 89 4.54 -7.30 17.54
N ILE A 90 3.22 -7.25 17.70
CA ILE A 90 2.47 -6.01 17.85
C ILE A 90 2.42 -5.69 19.36
N ARG A 91 3.13 -4.63 19.78
CA ARG A 91 3.14 -4.14 21.17
C ARG A 91 1.84 -3.42 21.53
N SER A 92 0.73 -4.16 21.54
CA SER A 92 -0.61 -3.77 22.01
C SER A 92 -1.27 -4.98 22.68
N THR A 93 -2.48 -4.78 23.20
CA THR A 93 -3.47 -5.84 23.42
C THR A 93 -3.61 -6.75 22.20
N ASP A 94 -4.33 -7.86 22.35
CA ASP A 94 -4.63 -8.78 21.25
C ASP A 94 -5.23 -8.03 20.04
N ILE A 95 -4.71 -8.31 18.84
CA ILE A 95 -5.25 -7.83 17.58
C ILE A 95 -6.38 -8.73 17.12
N GLY A 96 -7.53 -8.14 16.79
CA GLY A 96 -8.66 -8.87 16.22
C GLY A 96 -8.41 -9.23 14.75
N SER A 97 -8.98 -10.35 14.31
CA SER A 97 -8.88 -10.81 12.91
C SER A 97 -9.44 -9.80 11.90
N GLU A 98 -10.46 -9.02 12.30
CA GLU A 98 -11.00 -7.92 11.50
C GLU A 98 -9.93 -6.85 11.22
N ALA A 99 -9.13 -6.48 12.22
CA ALA A 99 -8.07 -5.49 12.04
C ALA A 99 -6.97 -6.01 11.10
N VAL A 100 -6.60 -7.30 11.23
CA VAL A 100 -5.63 -7.95 10.31
C VAL A 100 -6.17 -7.99 8.89
N PHE A 101 -7.44 -8.37 8.71
CA PHE A 101 -8.13 -8.39 7.42
C PHE A 101 -8.10 -7.02 6.76
N VAL A 102 -8.62 -5.99 7.45
CA VAL A 102 -8.72 -4.63 6.93
C VAL A 102 -7.33 -4.08 6.60
N PHE A 103 -6.35 -4.28 7.47
CA PHE A 103 -4.99 -3.80 7.25
C PHE A 103 -4.35 -4.44 6.01
N ALA A 104 -4.40 -5.77 5.90
CA ALA A 104 -3.80 -6.50 4.79
C ALA A 104 -4.51 -6.20 3.46
N THR A 105 -5.85 -6.21 3.45
CA THR A 105 -6.63 -5.88 2.25
C THR A 105 -6.41 -4.43 1.82
N ALA A 106 -6.48 -3.47 2.74
CA ALA A 106 -6.27 -2.06 2.40
C ALA A 106 -4.84 -1.81 1.91
N GLY A 107 -3.85 -2.47 2.51
CA GLY A 107 -2.44 -2.29 2.15
C GLY A 107 -2.13 -2.78 0.74
N LEU A 108 -2.57 -3.99 0.42
CA LEU A 108 -2.45 -4.58 -0.92
C LEU A 108 -3.23 -3.78 -1.96
N LEU A 109 -4.46 -3.39 -1.63
CA LEU A 109 -5.30 -2.60 -2.52
C LEU A 109 -4.66 -1.24 -2.80
N THR A 110 -4.14 -0.58 -1.78
CA THR A 110 -3.45 0.71 -1.92
C THR A 110 -2.20 0.56 -2.78
N GLY A 111 -1.41 -0.50 -2.55
CA GLY A 111 -0.21 -0.80 -3.35
C GLY A 111 -0.56 -1.01 -4.83
N GLY A 112 -1.46 -1.95 -5.11
CA GLY A 112 -1.87 -2.24 -6.48
C GLY A 112 -2.54 -1.05 -7.17
N ILE A 113 -3.44 -0.32 -6.51
CA ILE A 113 -4.08 0.86 -7.12
C ILE A 113 -3.06 1.96 -7.40
N SER A 114 -2.10 2.19 -6.49
CA SER A 114 -1.02 3.15 -6.74
C SER A 114 -0.16 2.77 -7.95
N HIS A 115 0.03 1.46 -8.16
CA HIS A 115 0.76 0.93 -9.30
C HIS A 115 0.02 1.20 -10.62
N LEU A 116 -1.24 0.79 -10.70
CA LEU A 116 -2.11 1.05 -11.85
C LEU A 116 -2.20 2.55 -12.15
N PHE A 117 -2.26 3.38 -11.11
CA PHE A 117 -2.28 4.83 -11.25
C PHE A 117 -0.99 5.39 -11.85
N ALA A 118 0.18 4.88 -11.41
CA ALA A 118 1.46 5.24 -11.98
C ALA A 118 1.55 4.86 -13.46
N ASP A 119 1.09 3.66 -13.83
CA ASP A 119 1.08 3.21 -15.23
C ASP A 119 0.15 4.05 -16.12
N ILE A 120 -1.05 4.39 -15.63
CA ILE A 120 -1.99 5.26 -16.36
C ILE A 120 -1.39 6.64 -16.61
N LEU A 121 -0.65 7.19 -15.63
CA LEU A 121 0.00 8.49 -15.76
C LEU A 121 1.25 8.47 -16.65
N SER A 122 1.79 7.29 -16.91
CA SER A 122 3.03 7.14 -17.67
C SER A 122 2.78 7.19 -19.16
N ALA A 123 3.66 7.87 -19.88
CA ALA A 123 3.63 7.90 -21.34
C ALA A 123 3.67 6.47 -21.93
N PRO A 124 2.93 6.17 -23.01
CA PRO A 124 2.99 4.88 -23.70
C PRO A 124 4.21 4.79 -24.64
N ASP A 125 5.31 5.47 -24.31
CA ASP A 125 6.53 5.51 -25.12
C ASP A 125 7.30 4.18 -25.09
N ILE A 126 7.13 3.39 -24.03
CA ILE A 126 7.88 2.13 -23.83
C ILE A 126 7.02 0.93 -23.40
N ALA A 127 5.71 1.11 -23.16
CA ALA A 127 4.83 0.04 -22.73
C ALA A 127 3.43 0.10 -23.39
N PRO A 128 2.75 -1.05 -23.58
CA PRO A 128 1.39 -1.08 -24.11
C PRO A 128 0.43 -0.24 -23.26
N PRO A 129 -0.62 0.36 -23.84
CA PRO A 129 -1.67 1.01 -23.07
C PRO A 129 -2.34 0.07 -22.05
N LEU A 130 -2.71 0.60 -20.89
CA LEU A 130 -3.39 -0.15 -19.83
C LEU A 130 -4.92 -0.15 -20.03
N SER A 131 -5.58 -1.30 -19.83
CA SER A 131 -7.05 -1.40 -19.76
C SER A 131 -7.52 -1.70 -18.32
N PRO A 132 -7.46 -0.73 -17.39
CA PRO A 132 -7.62 -0.99 -15.95
C PRO A 132 -9.02 -1.48 -15.54
N PHE A 133 -10.03 -1.23 -16.38
CA PHE A 133 -11.43 -1.54 -16.11
C PHE A 133 -11.93 -2.82 -16.81
N TRP A 134 -11.04 -3.57 -17.45
CA TRP A 134 -11.37 -4.88 -17.98
C TRP A 134 -11.85 -5.81 -16.84
N PRO A 135 -12.90 -6.63 -17.03
CA PRO A 135 -13.62 -6.93 -18.28
C PRO A 135 -14.84 -6.04 -18.57
N VAL A 136 -15.11 -5.02 -17.74
CA VAL A 136 -16.30 -4.17 -17.88
C VAL A 136 -16.09 -3.13 -18.98
N TYR A 137 -14.89 -2.58 -19.09
CA TYR A 137 -14.49 -1.64 -20.14
C TYR A 137 -13.12 -2.05 -20.68
N SER A 138 -13.07 -2.39 -21.96
CA SER A 138 -11.90 -3.03 -22.58
C SER A 138 -10.94 -2.03 -23.23
N ASP A 139 -11.39 -0.81 -23.52
CA ASP A 139 -10.51 0.16 -24.18
C ASP A 139 -9.43 0.65 -23.21
N PRO A 140 -8.24 0.98 -23.73
CA PRO A 140 -7.18 1.50 -22.88
C PRO A 140 -7.48 2.89 -22.32
N VAL A 141 -6.96 3.15 -21.12
CA VAL A 141 -7.00 4.45 -20.45
C VAL A 141 -5.56 4.95 -20.31
N ILE A 142 -5.28 6.13 -20.87
CA ILE A 142 -3.95 6.75 -20.85
C ILE A 142 -4.09 8.21 -20.44
N VAL A 143 -3.22 8.65 -19.53
CA VAL A 143 -3.08 10.04 -19.12
C VAL A 143 -1.60 10.40 -19.20
N ASP A 144 -1.18 10.92 -20.35
CA ASP A 144 0.24 11.17 -20.66
C ASP A 144 0.77 12.40 -19.91
N VAL A 145 1.27 12.20 -18.68
CA VAL A 145 1.76 13.27 -17.80
C VAL A 145 3.19 13.02 -17.32
N ILE A 146 3.52 11.77 -17.00
CA ILE A 146 4.80 11.39 -16.40
C ILE A 146 5.65 10.67 -17.45
N TYR A 147 6.84 11.21 -17.71
CA TYR A 147 7.80 10.60 -18.61
C TYR A 147 8.59 9.49 -17.92
N TYR A 148 8.62 8.31 -18.55
CA TYR A 148 9.25 7.10 -18.02
C TYR A 148 10.69 7.31 -17.53
N ASP A 149 11.54 7.88 -18.39
CA ASP A 149 13.00 7.95 -18.16
C ASP A 149 13.43 9.27 -17.50
N SER A 150 12.49 9.98 -16.86
CA SER A 150 12.79 11.25 -16.21
C SER A 150 13.29 11.02 -14.79
N PRO A 151 14.56 11.33 -14.47
CA PRO A 151 15.07 11.20 -13.11
C PRO A 151 14.31 12.10 -12.12
N VAL A 152 13.75 13.21 -12.59
CA VAL A 152 12.94 14.12 -11.77
C VAL A 152 11.64 13.44 -11.35
N TRP A 153 10.95 12.75 -12.27
CA TRP A 153 9.72 12.05 -11.93
C TRP A 153 9.98 10.82 -11.07
N ASN A 154 11.05 10.08 -11.33
CA ASN A 154 11.37 8.87 -10.58
C ASN A 154 11.93 9.22 -9.18
N PHE A 155 13.07 9.89 -9.13
CA PHE A 155 13.76 10.17 -7.86
C PHE A 155 13.26 11.41 -7.15
N GLY A 156 12.82 12.44 -7.89
CA GLY A 156 12.27 13.65 -7.29
C GLY A 156 10.94 13.36 -6.58
N LEU A 157 10.01 12.66 -7.23
CA LEU A 157 8.75 12.27 -6.60
C LEU A 157 8.98 11.32 -5.42
N PHE A 158 9.90 10.36 -5.56
CA PHE A 158 10.28 9.47 -4.46
C PHE A 158 10.83 10.25 -3.26
N GLY A 159 11.72 11.21 -3.51
CA GLY A 159 12.26 12.09 -2.47
C GLY A 159 11.16 12.89 -1.76
N VAL A 160 10.19 13.44 -2.50
CA VAL A 160 9.03 14.14 -1.93
C VAL A 160 8.17 13.19 -1.09
N ALA A 161 7.88 11.99 -1.58
CA ALA A 161 7.06 11.01 -0.88
C ALA A 161 7.71 10.53 0.42
N VAL A 162 9.02 10.30 0.42
CA VAL A 162 9.81 9.98 1.62
C VAL A 162 9.81 11.16 2.59
N ALA A 163 10.08 12.39 2.11
CA ALA A 163 10.09 13.59 2.94
C ALA A 163 8.73 13.82 3.62
N LEU A 164 7.63 13.56 2.91
CA LEU A 164 6.28 13.59 3.48
C LEU A 164 6.15 12.61 4.65
N HIS A 165 6.57 11.36 4.49
CA HIS A 165 6.50 10.36 5.56
C HIS A 165 7.39 10.74 6.75
N LEU A 166 8.59 11.26 6.52
CA LEU A 166 9.47 11.75 7.58
C LEU A 166 8.83 12.92 8.35
N LEU A 167 8.18 13.85 7.66
CA LEU A 167 7.46 14.96 8.28
C LEU A 167 6.26 14.47 9.10
N LEU A 168 5.51 13.49 8.60
CA LEU A 168 4.39 12.87 9.32
C LEU A 168 4.86 12.10 10.56
N VAL A 169 6.01 11.42 10.49
CA VAL A 169 6.66 10.77 11.64
C VAL A 169 7.06 11.78 12.71
N TRP A 170 7.61 12.93 12.30
CA TRP A 170 8.17 13.93 13.20
C TRP A 170 7.10 14.83 13.83
N ASN A 171 5.94 14.98 13.19
CA ASN A 171 4.87 15.79 13.73
C ASN A 171 4.17 15.10 14.91
N ASP A 172 4.49 15.54 16.14
CA ASP A 172 3.94 15.01 17.40
C ASP A 172 2.43 15.22 17.58
N ARG A 173 1.77 15.96 16.67
CA ARG A 173 0.31 16.19 16.69
C ARG A 173 -0.53 15.02 16.16
N TYR A 174 0.09 13.90 15.79
CA TYR A 174 -0.58 12.74 15.17
C TYR A 174 -1.07 11.60 16.08
N PRO A 175 -1.22 11.70 17.42
CA PRO A 175 -2.07 10.73 18.11
C PRO A 175 -3.52 11.18 17.94
N LEU A 176 -4.06 11.08 16.72
CA LEU A 176 -5.51 11.04 16.57
C LEU A 176 -5.97 9.78 17.31
N GLU A 177 -6.83 9.93 18.32
CA GLU A 177 -7.48 8.79 18.94
C GLU A 177 -8.37 8.11 17.89
N THR A 178 -7.86 7.09 17.22
CA THR A 178 -8.62 6.31 16.25
C THR A 178 -9.05 4.98 16.84
N ARG A 179 -10.12 4.39 16.27
CA ARG A 179 -10.68 3.09 16.67
C ARG A 179 -9.65 1.94 16.61
N TYR A 180 -8.56 2.12 15.87
CA TYR A 180 -7.52 1.11 15.62
C TYR A 180 -6.23 1.36 16.42
N ARG A 181 -6.32 2.07 17.56
CA ARG A 181 -5.17 2.37 18.41
C ARG A 181 -4.52 1.07 18.93
N ILE A 182 -3.20 1.00 18.77
CA ILE A 182 -2.33 -0.08 19.28
C ILE A 182 -1.76 0.39 20.63
N GLY A 183 -2.34 -0.08 21.75
CA GLY A 183 -1.89 0.15 23.14
C GLY A 183 -2.75 1.14 23.96
N SER A 184 -2.94 0.82 25.25
CA SER A 184 -3.53 1.71 26.26
C SER A 184 -2.49 2.69 26.82
N THR A 185 -2.87 3.95 27.05
CA THR A 185 -2.15 4.77 28.03
C THR A 185 -2.47 4.14 29.38
N GLU A 186 -1.51 3.50 30.06
CA GLU A 186 -1.69 3.31 31.49
C GLU A 186 -1.85 4.71 32.09
N PRO A 187 -2.91 4.97 32.88
CA PRO A 187 -2.97 6.21 33.63
C PRO A 187 -1.71 6.24 34.49
N SER A 188 -0.91 7.30 34.35
CA SER A 188 0.16 7.58 35.28
C SER A 188 -0.43 7.43 36.67
N ALA A 189 0.07 6.46 37.44
CA ALA A 189 -0.17 6.36 38.85
C ALA A 189 0.43 7.62 39.49
N THR A 190 -0.31 8.72 39.44
CA THR A 190 -0.08 9.85 40.33
C THR A 190 -0.48 9.32 41.69
N GLY A 191 0.56 9.04 42.46
CA GLY A 191 0.50 8.47 43.79
C GLY A 191 -0.55 9.15 44.65
N THR A 192 -1.36 8.31 45.28
CA THR A 192 -1.73 8.53 46.67
C THR A 192 -0.44 8.57 47.48
N ASP A 193 -0.03 9.75 47.90
CA ASP A 193 0.71 9.96 49.14
C ASP A 193 -0.05 11.06 49.91
N ASP A 194 -0.71 10.61 50.98
CA ASP A 194 -1.20 11.27 52.20
C ASP A 194 -2.06 12.56 52.13
#